data_AF-A0A413U559-F1
#
_entry.id   AF-A0A413U559-F1
#
_cell.length_a   1.000
_cell.length_b   1.000
_cell.length_c   1.000
_cell.angle_alpha   90.00
_cell.angle_beta   90.00
_cell.angle_gamma   90.00
#
_symmetry.space_group_name_H-M   'P 1'
#
loop_
_entity.id
_entity.type
_entity.pdbx_description
1 polymer ?
#
loop_
_entity_poly.entity_id
_entity_poly.type
_entity_poly.pdbx_seq_one_letter_code
_entity_poly.pdbx_strand_id
1 'polypeptide(L)'
;MNEKKHLTYEGSVIEHLSNDEEISIKGMIKSLGMTQTEFSDTFKIPIGTLRHWISGERECPEYTKRMLAYIVAMKKFEDQNSK
;
A
#
# COMPACT_ATOMS: atom_id res chain seq x y z
N MET A 1 -13.10 12.70 26.56
CA MET A 1 -13.33 11.26 26.41
C MET A 1 -13.75 10.98 24.97
N ASN A 2 -12.80 10.59 24.13
CA ASN A 2 -13.08 9.78 22.95
C ASN A 2 -11.76 9.12 22.55
N GLU A 3 -11.41 8.08 23.30
CA GLU A 3 -10.35 7.16 22.89
C GLU A 3 -10.77 6.58 21.54
N LYS A 4 -10.13 7.06 20.47
CA LYS A 4 -10.07 6.30 19.24
C LYS A 4 -9.32 5.02 19.59
N LYS A 5 -10.04 3.99 20.05
CA LYS A 5 -9.54 2.62 20.02
C LYS A 5 -9.21 2.34 18.56
N HIS A 6 -7.95 2.55 18.19
CA HIS A 6 -7.40 1.90 17.02
C HIS A 6 -7.71 0.43 17.22
N LEU A 7 -8.45 -0.13 16.28
CA LEU A 7 -8.76 -1.55 16.27
C LEU A 7 -7.46 -2.28 15.89
N THR A 8 -6.48 -2.28 16.80
CA THR A 8 -5.22 -2.99 16.66
C THR A 8 -5.51 -4.45 16.95
N TYR A 9 -5.66 -5.23 15.88
CA TYR A 9 -5.55 -6.68 16.01
C TYR A 9 -4.06 -7.00 16.04
N GLU A 10 -3.53 -7.26 17.24
CA GLU A 10 -2.15 -7.71 17.39
C GLU A 10 -1.88 -8.92 16.51
N GLY A 11 -0.82 -8.85 15.71
CA GLY A 11 -0.48 -9.88 14.73
C GLY A 11 -1.27 -9.83 13.42
N SER A 12 -2.12 -8.81 13.20
CA SER A 12 -2.77 -8.58 11.91
C SER A 12 -1.95 -7.66 11.01
N VAL A 13 -2.18 -7.79 9.70
CA VAL A 13 -1.66 -6.91 8.65
C VAL A 13 -1.89 -5.41 8.96
N ILE A 14 -2.91 -5.08 9.75
CA ILE A 14 -3.32 -3.71 10.07
C ILE A 14 -2.39 -3.04 11.09
N GLU A 15 -1.74 -3.79 11.98
CA GLU A 15 -0.87 -3.22 13.03
C GLU A 15 0.29 -2.39 12.44
N HIS A 16 0.79 -2.77 11.26
CA HIS A 16 1.92 -2.13 10.59
C HIS A 16 1.54 -0.87 9.79
N LEU A 17 0.24 -0.60 9.60
CA LEU A 17 -0.28 0.61 8.93
C LEU A 17 -0.57 1.76 9.90
N SER A 18 -0.37 1.51 11.21
CA SER A 18 -0.62 2.46 12.32
C SER A 18 0.55 3.38 12.60
N ASN A 19 1.75 3.05 12.12
CA ASN A 19 2.93 3.89 12.29
C ASN A 19 2.94 4.98 11.22
N ASP A 20 3.36 6.19 11.59
CA ASP A 20 3.52 7.38 10.74
C ASP A 20 4.56 7.22 9.61
N GLU A 21 4.83 5.99 9.15
CA GLU A 21 5.62 5.75 7.96
C GLU A 21 4.82 6.23 6.74
N GLU A 22 5.39 7.18 6.00
CA GLU A 22 4.76 7.79 4.85
C GLU A 22 4.42 6.72 3.79
N ILE A 23 3.14 6.36 3.71
CA ILE A 23 2.62 5.39 2.72
C ILE A 23 2.75 6.01 1.34
N SER A 24 3.82 5.66 0.63
CA SER A 24 4.07 6.10 -0.73
C SER A 24 3.84 4.98 -1.75
N ILE A 25 3.24 5.32 -2.88
CA ILE A 25 3.05 4.40 -4.02
C ILE A 25 4.41 3.83 -4.48
N LYS A 26 5.44 4.68 -4.53
CA LYS A 26 6.80 4.29 -4.90
C LYS A 26 7.41 3.27 -3.93
N GLY A 27 7.19 3.44 -2.63
CA GLY A 27 7.62 2.49 -1.60
C GLY A 27 6.95 1.13 -1.76
N MET A 28 5.64 1.11 -2.00
CA MET A 28 4.87 -0.11 -2.22
C MET A 28 5.40 -0.92 -3.42
N ILE A 29 5.63 -0.26 -4.57
CA ILE A 29 6.18 -0.90 -5.78
C ILE A 29 7.54 -1.54 -5.49
N LYS A 30 8.44 -0.79 -4.84
CA LYS A 30 9.77 -1.30 -4.47
C LYS A 30 9.68 -2.48 -3.50
N SER A 31 8.74 -2.44 -2.55
CA SER A 31 8.56 -3.49 -1.54
C SER A 31 8.11 -4.84 -2.11
N LEU A 32 7.47 -4.83 -3.28
CA LEU A 32 7.07 -6.02 -4.05
C LEU A 32 8.13 -6.45 -5.07
N GLY A 33 9.21 -5.68 -5.25
CA GLY A 33 10.20 -5.95 -6.29
C GLY A 33 9.66 -5.80 -7.71
N MET A 34 8.54 -5.08 -7.89
CA MET A 34 7.89 -4.89 -9.19
C MET A 34 8.39 -3.63 -9.89
N THR A 35 8.28 -3.61 -11.22
CA THR A 35 8.30 -2.40 -12.03
C THR A 35 6.97 -1.63 -11.91
N GLN A 36 6.95 -0.36 -12.35
CA GLN A 36 5.70 0.42 -12.39
C GLN A 36 4.64 -0.22 -13.30
N THR A 37 5.06 -0.82 -14.42
CA THR A 37 4.17 -1.50 -15.36
C THR A 37 3.54 -2.75 -14.73
N GLU A 38 4.36 -3.60 -14.10
CA GLU A 38 3.84 -4.79 -13.40
C GLU A 38 2.89 -4.42 -12.26
N PHE A 39 3.19 -3.36 -11.51
CA PHE A 39 2.28 -2.86 -10.47
C PHE A 39 0.97 -2.34 -11.08
N SER A 40 1.04 -1.54 -12.15
CA SER A 40 -0.14 -1.08 -12.91
C SER A 40 -1.02 -2.26 -13.33
N ASP A 41 -0.42 -3.30 -13.89
CA ASP A 41 -1.13 -4.47 -14.40
C ASP A 41 -1.68 -5.35 -13.26
N THR A 42 -0.97 -5.45 -12.14
CA THR A 42 -1.38 -6.23 -10.96
C THR A 42 -2.56 -5.61 -10.25
N PHE A 43 -2.52 -4.29 -10.01
CA PHE A 43 -3.53 -3.56 -9.24
C PHE A 43 -4.58 -2.88 -10.13
N LYS A 44 -4.50 -3.06 -11.45
CA LYS A 44 -5.42 -2.49 -12.45
C LYS A 44 -5.58 -0.97 -12.33
N ILE A 45 -4.47 -0.29 -12.03
CA ILE A 45 -4.39 1.16 -11.99
C ILE A 45 -3.75 1.62 -13.30
N PRO A 46 -4.37 2.53 -14.08
CA PRO A 46 -3.76 3.02 -15.31
C PRO A 46 -2.36 3.57 -15.06
N ILE A 47 -1.37 3.16 -15.86
CA ILE A 47 0.03 3.54 -15.70
C ILE A 47 0.25 5.06 -15.64
N GLY A 48 -0.54 5.84 -16.39
CA GLY A 48 -0.50 7.31 -16.32
C GLY A 48 -0.91 7.85 -14.94
N THR A 49 -1.96 7.27 -14.34
CA THR A 49 -2.40 7.62 -12.98
C THR A 49 -1.32 7.30 -11.96
N LEU A 50 -0.71 6.11 -12.08
CA LEU A 50 0.37 5.70 -11.19
C LEU A 50 1.58 6.65 -11.30
N ARG A 51 1.95 7.06 -12.53
CA ARG A 51 3.03 8.03 -12.76
C ARG A 51 2.74 9.38 -12.14
N HIS A 52 1.52 9.91 -12.29
CA HIS A 52 1.13 11.17 -11.65
C HIS A 52 1.21 11.12 -10.13
N TRP A 53 0.84 9.98 -9.52
CA TRP A 53 0.97 9.78 -8.07
C TRP A 53 2.42 9.67 -7.62
N ILE A 54 3.28 8.99 -8.40
CA ILE A 54 4.69 8.84 -8.09
C ILE A 54 5.47 10.14 -8.26
N SER A 55 5.13 10.95 -9.27
CA SER A 55 5.77 12.25 -9.53
C SER A 55 5.29 13.35 -8.58
N GLY A 56 4.19 13.14 -7.86
CA GLY A 56 3.53 14.16 -7.04
C GLY A 56 2.72 15.18 -7.86
N GLU A 57 2.57 14.98 -9.17
CA GLU A 57 1.74 15.84 -10.03
C GLU A 57 0.25 15.75 -9.66
N ARG A 58 -0.18 14.57 -9.19
CA ARG A 58 -1.50 14.40 -8.58
C ARG A 58 -1.36 13.66 -7.27
N GLU A 59 -2.09 14.09 -6.26
CA GLU A 59 -2.15 13.35 -5.01
C GLU A 59 -3.01 12.08 -5.18
N CYS A 60 -2.49 10.95 -4.70
CA CYS A 60 -3.29 9.74 -4.58
C CYS A 60 -4.31 9.94 -3.45
N PRO A 61 -5.61 9.64 -3.63
CA PRO A 61 -6.57 9.76 -2.53
C PRO A 61 -6.14 8.94 -1.31
N GLU A 62 -6.26 9.49 -0.12
CA GLU A 62 -5.76 8.85 1.11
C GLU A 62 -6.36 7.46 1.37
N TYR A 63 -7.66 7.30 1.14
CA TYR A 63 -8.31 6.00 1.28
C TYR A 63 -7.73 4.97 0.29
N THR A 64 -7.39 5.41 -0.93
CA THR A 64 -6.78 4.55 -1.96
C THR A 64 -5.36 4.16 -1.55
N LYS A 65 -4.55 5.10 -1.04
CA LYS A 65 -3.21 4.81 -0.50
C LYS A 65 -3.28 3.73 0.59
N ARG A 66 -4.19 3.88 1.54
CA ARG A 66 -4.39 2.93 2.66
C ARG A 66 -4.87 1.56 2.18
N MET A 67 -5.85 1.52 1.27
CA MET A 67 -6.35 0.28 0.69
C MET A 67 -5.25 -0.47 -0.07
N LEU A 68 -4.45 0.23 -0.88
CA LEU A 68 -3.32 -0.37 -1.58
C LEU A 68 -2.28 -0.92 -0.62
N ALA A 69 -1.94 -0.18 0.44
CA ALA A 69 -0.98 -0.63 1.44
C ALA A 69 -1.42 -1.94 2.11
N TYR A 70 -2.70 -2.06 2.43
CA TYR A 70 -3.27 -3.30 2.97
C TYR A 70 -3.14 -4.48 1.99
N ILE A 71 -3.52 -4.29 0.72
CA ILE A 71 -3.45 -5.35 -0.30
C ILE A 71 -1.99 -5.75 -0.58
N VAL A 72 -1.07 -4.78 -0.63
CA VAL A 72 0.38 -5.02 -0.80
C VAL A 72 0.92 -5.86 0.34
N ALA A 73 0.56 -5.52 1.59
CA ALA A 73 0.98 -6.29 2.75
C ALA A 73 0.44 -7.72 2.70
N MET A 74 -0.85 -7.92 2.37
CA MET A 74 -1.43 -9.26 2.17
C MET A 74 -0.67 -10.09 1.12
N LYS A 75 -0.37 -9.50 -0.05
CA LYS A 75 0.41 -10.17 -1.10
C LYS A 75 1.78 -10.62 -0.61
N LYS A 76 2.47 -9.78 0.17
CA LYS A 76 3.78 -10.15 0.74
C LYS A 76 3.68 -11.33 1.70
N PHE A 77 2.60 -11.41 2.49
CA PHE A 77 2.34 -12.57 3.35
C PHE A 77 2.06 -13.83 2.53
N GLU A 78 1.30 -13.73 1.43
CA GLU A 78 1.05 -14.87 0.52
C GLU A 78 2.35 -15.38 -0.12
N ASP A 79 3.21 -14.46 -0.60
CA ASP A 79 4.51 -14.80 -1.22
C ASP A 79 5.49 -15.45 -0.23
N GLN A 80 5.41 -15.10 1.07
CA GLN A 80 6.23 -15.70 2.13
C GLN A 80 5.76 -17.09 2.53
N ASN A 81 4.44 -17.34 2.53
CA ASN A 81 3.86 -18.65 2.86
C ASN A 81 3.87 -19.64 1.68
N SER A 82 4.15 -19.17 0.47
CA SER A 82 4.23 -20.00 -0.75
C SER A 82 5.66 -20.47 -1.08
N LYS A 83 6.65 -20.13 -0.25
CA LYS A 83 8.06 -20.53 -0.36
C LYS A 83 8.44 -21.48 0.76
#